data_AF-A0A1G8TLF9-F1
#
_entry.id   AF-A0A1G8TLF9-F1
#
_cell.length_a   1.000
_cell.length_b   1.000
_cell.length_c   1.000
_cell.angle_alpha   90.00
_cell.angle_beta   90.00
_cell.angle_gamma   90.00
#
_symmetry.space_group_name_H-M   'P 1'
#
loop_
_entity.id
_entity.type
_entity.pdbx_description
1 polymer ?
#
loop_
_entity_poly.entity_id
_entity_poly.type
_entity_poly.pdbx_seq_one_letter_code
_entity_poly.pdbx_strand_id
1 'polypeptide(L)' 'MRRESIVIEGEVNGMRFEKYINVYVEGWEDVEHAILRFYGSSADSFSKLMMEQGWRNGVWTYAMEERISVVQ' A
#
# COMPACT_ATOMS: atom_id res chain seq x y z
N MET A 1 12.39 7.74 10.06
CA MET A 1 11.82 6.59 9.34
C MET A 1 10.90 5.83 10.28
N ARG A 2 9.66 5.57 9.88
CA ARG A 2 8.71 4.70 10.59
C ARG A 2 8.23 3.60 9.65
N ARG A 3 7.92 2.41 10.18
CA ARG A 3 7.37 1.31 9.39
C ARG A 3 5.85 1.35 9.49
N GLU A 4 5.18 1.31 8.34
CA GLU A 4 3.73 1.24 8.23
C GLU A 4 3.34 -0.06 7.52
N SER A 5 2.29 -0.71 8.03
CA SER A 5 1.67 -1.86 7.40
C SER A 5 0.48 -1.37 6.58
N ILE A 6 0.47 -1.63 5.28
CA ILE A 6 -0.54 -1.14 4.34
C ILE A 6 -1.22 -2.33 3.67
N VAL A 7 -2.54 -2.25 3.56
CA VAL A 7 -3.35 -3.16 2.73
C VAL A 7 -3.71 -2.43 1.46
N ILE A 8 -3.44 -3.06 0.31
CA ILE A 8 -3.90 -2.60 -0.99
C ILE A 8 -4.91 -3.60 -1.52
N GLU A 9 -6.10 -3.14 -1.81
CA GLU A 9 -7.18 -3.92 -2.39
C GLU A 9 -7.50 -3.38 -3.78
N GLY A 10 -7.95 -4.24 -4.69
CA GLY A 10 -8.36 -3.82 -6.02
C GLY A 10 -8.73 -4.99 -6.91
N GLU A 11 -8.75 -4.75 -8.21
CA GLU A 11 -9.04 -5.74 -9.24
C GLU A 11 -7.98 -5.71 -10.34
N VAL A 12 -7.54 -6.87 -10.80
CA VAL A 12 -6.66 -7.04 -11.97
C VAL A 12 -7.22 -8.14 -12.87
N ASN A 13 -7.41 -7.86 -14.16
CA ASN A 13 -7.97 -8.81 -15.12
C ASN A 13 -9.32 -9.45 -14.69
N GLY A 14 -10.20 -8.68 -14.05
CA GLY A 14 -11.49 -9.21 -13.55
C GLY A 14 -11.41 -9.97 -12.22
N MET A 15 -10.22 -10.13 -11.64
CA MET A 15 -10.01 -10.82 -10.38
C MET A 15 -9.70 -9.82 -9.27
N ARG A 16 -10.43 -9.91 -8.15
CA ARG A 16 -10.12 -9.12 -6.96
C ARG A 16 -8.83 -9.60 -6.32
N PHE A 17 -8.05 -8.67 -5.80
CA PHE A 17 -6.86 -8.95 -5.03
C PHE A 17 -6.84 -8.12 -3.75
N GLU A 18 -6.07 -8.63 -2.79
CA GLU A 18 -5.71 -7.97 -1.55
C GLU A 18 -4.22 -8.25 -1.32
N LYS A 19 -3.46 -7.21 -0.98
CA LYS A 19 -2.01 -7.31 -0.81
C LYS A 19 -1.56 -6.50 0.40
N TYR A 20 -0.91 -7.18 1.33
CA TYR A 20 -0.25 -6.59 2.47
C TYR A 20 1.18 -6.20 2.09
N ILE A 21 1.54 -4.94 2.31
CA ILE A 21 2.90 -4.45 2.13
C ILE A 21 3.36 -3.74 3.39
N ASN A 22 4.67 -3.80 3.64
CA ASN A 22 5.31 -3.01 4.68
C ASN A 22 6.12 -1.92 3.99
N VAL A 23 5.76 -0.66 4.24
CA VAL A 23 6.47 0.49 3.68
C VAL A 23 7.23 1.19 4.80
N TYR A 24 8.43 1.65 4.48
CA TYR A 24 9.16 2.54 5.37
C TYR A 24 8.90 3.97 4.92
N VAL A 25 8.34 4.77 5.81
CA VAL A 25 7.96 6.16 5.58
C VAL A 25 9.04 7.04 6.19
N GLU A 26 9.69 7.84 5.34
CA GLU A 26 10.65 8.84 5.77
C GLU A 26 9.96 10.04 6.42
N GLY A 27 10.71 10.84 7.18
CA GLY A 27 10.15 12.00 7.87
C GLY A 27 9.69 13.14 6.95
N TRP A 28 10.10 13.11 5.67
CA TRP A 28 9.87 14.18 4.69
C TRP A 28 8.81 13.83 3.64
N GLU A 29 8.24 12.63 3.68
CA GLU A 29 7.23 12.16 2.73
C GLU A 29 5.96 11.69 3.45
N ASP A 30 4.89 11.49 2.67
CA ASP A 30 3.69 10.82 3.14
C ASP A 30 3.72 9.31 2.83
N VAL A 31 2.71 8.60 3.35
CA VAL A 31 2.57 7.15 3.16
C VAL A 31 2.33 6.80 1.69
N GLU A 32 1.62 7.63 0.93
CA GLU A 32 1.36 7.38 -0.48
C GLU A 32 2.66 7.37 -1.26
N HIS A 33 3.54 8.36 -1.09
CA HIS A 33 4.87 8.39 -1.71
C HIS A 33 5.74 7.20 -1.29
N ALA A 34 5.64 6.75 -0.04
CA ALA A 34 6.31 5.53 0.40
C ALA A 34 5.78 4.27 -0.33
N ILE A 35 4.47 4.19 -0.61
CA ILE A 35 3.87 3.14 -1.44
C ILE A 35 4.38 3.21 -2.88
N LEU A 36 4.40 4.40 -3.50
CA LEU A 36 4.91 4.60 -4.86
C LEU A 36 6.37 4.13 -4.99
N ARG A 37 7.21 4.52 -4.03
CA ARG A 37 8.60 4.07 -3.95
C ARG A 37 8.72 2.56 -3.73
N PHE A 38 7.87 1.96 -2.90
CA PHE A 38 7.87 0.50 -2.68
C PHE A 38 7.69 -0.26 -4.00
N TYR A 39 6.88 0.25 -4.92
CA TYR A 39 6.69 -0.31 -6.26
C TYR A 39 7.75 0.12 -7.28
N GLY A 40 8.71 0.96 -6.90
CA GLY A 40 9.69 1.53 -7.83
C GLY A 40 9.05 2.40 -8.92
N SER A 41 7.86 2.93 -8.66
CA SER A 41 7.09 3.71 -9.62
C SER A 41 7.57 5.17 -9.66
N SER A 42 7.49 5.77 -10.85
CA SER A 42 7.68 7.22 -11.04
C SER A 42 6.36 7.99 -11.04
N ALA A 43 5.24 7.34 -10.73
CA ALA A 43 3.95 7.98 -10.53
C ALA A 43 4.04 9.02 -9.40
N ASP A 44 3.17 10.04 -9.48
CA ASP A 44 3.03 11.10 -8.47
C ASP A 44 1.76 10.94 -7.61
N SER A 45 1.04 9.82 -7.80
CA SER A 45 -0.21 9.53 -7.10
C SER A 45 -0.52 8.04 -7.17
N PHE A 46 -1.24 7.55 -6.16
CA PHE A 46 -1.69 6.16 -6.12
C PHE A 46 -2.56 5.80 -7.33
N SER A 47 -3.39 6.73 -7.81
CA SER A 47 -4.20 6.55 -9.02
C SER A 47 -3.37 6.24 -10.26
N LYS A 48 -2.22 6.92 -10.44
CA LYS A 48 -1.31 6.63 -11.56
C LYS A 48 -0.59 5.30 -11.36
N LEU A 49 -0.17 4.97 -10.14
CA LEU A 49 0.35 3.64 -9.82
C LEU A 49 -0.65 2.54 -10.19
N MET A 50 -1.93 2.71 -9.85
CA MET A 50 -2.97 1.75 -10.24
C MET A 50 -3.04 1.56 -11.76
N MET A 51 -2.96 2.64 -12.53
CA MET A 51 -2.94 2.56 -14.00
C MET A 51 -1.71 1.80 -14.52
N GLU A 52 -0.52 2.06 -13.98
CA GLU A 52 0.72 1.37 -14.35
C GLU A 52 0.65 -0.13 -14.04
N GLN A 53 0.06 -0.50 -12.91
CA GLN A 53 -0.08 -1.89 -12.49
C GLN A 53 -1.27 -2.61 -13.14
N GLY A 54 -2.10 -1.91 -13.93
CA GLY A 54 -3.32 -2.45 -14.50
C GLY A 54 -4.42 -2.75 -13.47
N TRP A 55 -4.35 -2.12 -12.31
CA TRP A 55 -5.35 -2.27 -11.24
C TRP A 55 -6.56 -1.37 -11.47
N ARG A 56 -7.73 -1.84 -11.03
CA ARG A 56 -9.00 -1.13 -11.08
C ARG A 56 -9.66 -1.16 -9.71
N ASN A 57 -10.52 -0.17 -9.45
CA ASN A 57 -11.27 -0.04 -8.19
C ASN A 57 -10.38 -0.17 -6.96
N GLY A 58 -9.12 0.27 -7.08
CA GLY A 58 -8.12 0.04 -6.06
C GLY A 58 -8.15 1.10 -4.96
N VAL A 59 -7.89 0.67 -3.75
CA VAL A 59 -7.76 1.51 -2.56
C VAL A 59 -6.62 0.98 -1.71
N TRP A 60 -6.03 1.87 -0.90
CA TRP A 60 -5.09 1.46 0.13
C TRP A 60 -5.58 1.94 1.49
N THR A 61 -5.33 1.14 2.52
CA THR A 61 -5.65 1.46 3.91
C THR A 61 -4.50 1.03 4.81
N TYR A 62 -4.44 1.58 6.03
CA TYR A 62 -3.54 1.02 7.05
C TYR A 62 -4.03 -0.36 7.43
N ALA A 63 -3.14 -1.35 7.45
CA ALA A 63 -3.45 -2.63 8.05
C ALA A 63 -3.79 -2.36 9.52
N MET A 64 -5.01 -2.71 9.90
CA MET A 64 -5.39 -2.70 11.30
C MET A 64 -4.48 -3.73 11.96
N GLU A 65 -3.48 -3.29 12.72
CA GLU A 65 -2.71 -4.20 13.56
C GLU A 65 -3.72 -4.86 14.49
N GLU A 66 -4.12 -6.09 14.20
CA GLU A 66 -4.55 -6.98 15.27
C GLU A 66 -3.32 -7.09 16.18
N ARG A 67 -3.28 -6.23 17.20
CA ARG A 67 -2.55 -6.52 18.43
C ARG A 67 -3.17 -7.77 19.00
N ILE A 68 -2.85 -8.93 18.44
CA ILE A 68 -2.93 -10.18 19.15
C ILE A 68 -1.87 -10.04 20.22
N SER A 69 -2.30 -9.53 21.37
CA SER A 69 -1.59 -9.64 22.63
C SER A 69 -1.25 -11.13 22.80
N VAL A 70 0.00 -11.50 22.54
CA VAL A 70 0.52 -12.76 23.04
C VAL A 70 0.58 -12.57 24.55
N VAL A 71 -0.46 -13.04 25.23
CA VAL A 71 -0.44 -13.23 26.67
C VAL A 71 0.65 -14.27 26.96
N GLN A 72 1.49 -13.93 27.94
CA GLN A 72 2.77 -14.54 28.30
C GLN A 72 2.74 -16.06 28.48
#